data_AF-A0A4P7R7W5-F1
#
_entry.id   AF-A0A4P7R7W5-F1
#
_cell.length_a   1.000
_cell.length_b   1.000
_cell.length_c   1.000
_cell.angle_alpha   90.00
_cell.angle_beta   90.00
_cell.angle_gamma   90.00
#
_symmetry.space_group_name_H-M   'P 1'
#
loop_
_entity.id
_entity.type
_entity.pdbx_description
1 polymer ?
#
loop_
_entity_poly.entity_id
_entity_poly.type
_entity_poly.pdbx_seq_one_letter_code
_entity_poly.pdbx_strand_id
1 'polypeptide(L)'
;MSEVLSEPGQARLLEAFSDARLGFHLGRHAFKVFRLGSWQRLNSGEPLAQRSPWSVHVLLSGRLMGAKSLWLGPGNHFAASREPLLALDHDTWVWTLETSQAVWRAPDNRELRTIWARAVAAAQTDESAAGPPATLPDSAALCDLEHPAIQTLAGQLRKDTPAATAEAVFHTIQRMPYRFGLWQETASRTLARGSGMCTTKANLQVALLRALGLEAGFVEVPLEIGVLGVLMPDAWRGLMRSHVKHYFAAVKLNGRWHPADASFCETSCMLFTDAVPDLAALVPAWFQEGRPYHPVSRIQGSDPFAIEVLPHLHAEMGKASRFLPRHFEAMNTQLDRRARSGLVDGPARTEIPAPIKDQGHHA
;
A
#
# COMPACT_ATOMS: atom_id res chain seq x y z
N MET A 1 11.99 17.29 -29.84
CA MET A 1 11.93 16.17 -30.82
C MET A 1 11.41 14.95 -30.08
N SER A 2 10.39 14.25 -30.56
CA SER A 2 9.91 13.02 -29.91
C SER A 2 10.89 11.89 -30.20
N GLU A 3 11.46 11.28 -29.17
CA GLU A 3 12.30 10.10 -29.31
C GLU A 3 11.44 8.92 -29.80
N VAL A 4 11.80 8.32 -30.94
CA VAL A 4 11.11 7.14 -31.47
C VAL A 4 11.62 5.92 -30.70
N LEU A 5 10.85 5.48 -29.72
CA LEU A 5 11.15 4.26 -28.96
C LEU A 5 10.92 3.02 -29.83
N SER A 6 11.77 2.01 -29.64
CA SER A 6 11.54 0.66 -30.15
C SER A 6 10.22 0.09 -29.59
N GLU A 7 9.60 -0.86 -30.29
CA GLU A 7 8.36 -1.50 -29.81
C GLU A 7 8.46 -2.05 -28.37
N PRO A 8 9.57 -2.71 -27.95
CA PRO A 8 9.73 -3.12 -26.55
C PRO A 8 9.75 -1.95 -25.56
N GLY A 9 10.29 -0.79 -25.97
CA GLY A 9 10.26 0.43 -25.16
C GLY A 9 8.84 0.97 -24.99
N GLN A 10 8.04 0.98 -26.05
CA GLN A 10 6.64 1.43 -25.99
C GLN A 10 5.78 0.51 -25.12
N ALA A 11 5.99 -0.81 -25.20
CA ALA A 11 5.29 -1.79 -24.37
C ALA A 11 5.53 -1.54 -22.86
N ARG A 12 6.78 -1.29 -22.46
CA ARG A 12 7.12 -0.95 -21.06
C ARG A 12 6.49 0.35 -20.58
N LEU A 13 6.43 1.38 -21.43
CA LEU A 13 5.76 2.63 -21.08
C LEU A 13 4.25 2.46 -20.92
N LEU A 14 3.63 1.63 -21.77
CA LEU A 14 2.21 1.29 -21.65
C LEU A 14 1.93 0.51 -20.36
N GLU A 15 2.79 -0.42 -19.98
CA GLU A 15 2.69 -1.16 -18.73
C GLU A 15 2.77 -0.21 -17.53
N ALA A 16 3.80 0.64 -17.48
CA ALA A 16 3.93 1.67 -16.44
C ALA A 16 2.73 2.63 -16.39
N PHE A 17 2.18 3.01 -17.56
CA PHE A 17 0.97 3.84 -17.62
C PHE A 17 -0.24 3.09 -17.07
N SER A 18 -0.36 1.81 -17.40
CA SER A 18 -1.44 0.96 -16.92
C SER A 18 -1.35 0.78 -15.40
N ASP A 19 -0.15 0.68 -14.85
CA ASP A 19 0.11 0.57 -13.42
C ASP A 19 0.02 1.90 -12.66
N ALA A 20 -0.08 3.02 -13.36
CA ALA A 20 -0.44 4.29 -12.75
C ALA A 20 -1.86 4.24 -12.16
N ARG A 21 -2.14 5.06 -11.13
CA ARG A 21 -3.48 5.07 -10.50
C ARG A 21 -4.58 5.40 -11.51
N LEU A 22 -4.29 6.32 -12.42
CA LEU A 22 -5.20 6.67 -13.50
C LEU A 22 -5.39 5.51 -14.49
N GLY A 23 -4.30 4.85 -14.90
CA GLY A 23 -4.35 3.68 -15.79
C GLY A 23 -5.15 2.52 -15.21
N PHE A 24 -4.99 2.27 -13.91
CA PHE A 24 -5.75 1.26 -13.17
C PHE A 24 -7.27 1.47 -13.27
N HIS A 25 -7.73 2.72 -13.14
CA HIS A 25 -9.16 3.06 -13.27
C HIS A 25 -9.66 3.10 -14.72
N LEU A 26 -8.78 3.38 -15.67
CA LEU A 26 -9.09 3.25 -17.11
C LEU A 26 -9.28 1.77 -17.51
N GLY A 27 -8.66 0.83 -16.80
CA GLY A 27 -8.78 -0.60 -17.03
C GLY A 27 -8.47 -0.96 -18.49
N ARG A 28 -9.37 -1.70 -19.15
CA ARG A 28 -9.22 -2.10 -20.57
C ARG A 28 -9.10 -0.92 -21.55
N HIS A 29 -9.45 0.29 -21.15
CA HIS A 29 -9.37 1.48 -21.99
C HIS A 29 -8.02 2.21 -21.89
N ALA A 30 -7.13 1.80 -20.97
CA ALA A 30 -5.83 2.43 -20.76
C ALA A 30 -5.00 2.51 -22.06
N PHE A 31 -4.95 1.44 -22.85
CA PHE A 31 -4.25 1.42 -24.14
C PHE A 31 -4.77 2.46 -25.14
N LYS A 32 -6.10 2.58 -25.27
CA LYS A 32 -6.72 3.54 -26.19
C LYS A 32 -6.38 4.97 -25.78
N VAL A 33 -6.44 5.27 -24.49
CA VAL A 33 -6.04 6.59 -23.96
C VAL A 33 -4.55 6.83 -24.17
N PHE A 34 -3.70 5.87 -23.81
CA PHE A 34 -2.24 5.97 -23.93
C PHE A 34 -1.81 6.38 -25.35
N ARG A 35 -2.42 5.77 -26.38
CA ARG A 35 -2.14 6.08 -27.80
C ARG A 35 -2.54 7.49 -28.25
N LEU A 36 -3.42 8.17 -27.53
CA LEU A 36 -3.80 9.56 -27.82
C LEU A 36 -2.87 10.58 -27.17
N GLY A 37 -2.05 10.14 -26.21
CA GLY A 37 -1.03 10.99 -25.62
C GLY A 37 0.31 10.93 -26.35
N SER A 38 1.26 11.68 -25.84
CA SER A 38 2.66 11.65 -26.23
C SER A 38 3.52 11.40 -25.00
N TRP A 39 4.72 10.88 -25.19
CA TRP A 39 5.68 10.68 -24.10
C TRP A 39 6.96 11.45 -24.38
N GLN A 40 7.68 11.78 -23.31
CA GLN A 40 9.01 12.38 -23.38
C GLN A 40 9.89 11.83 -22.28
N ARG A 41 11.16 11.67 -22.62
CA ARG A 41 12.24 11.43 -21.67
C ARG A 41 12.80 12.77 -21.22
N LEU A 42 13.13 12.87 -19.95
CA LEU A 42 13.82 13.99 -19.34
C LEU A 42 15.08 13.48 -18.66
N ASN A 43 16.21 14.15 -18.92
CA ASN A 43 17.44 13.96 -18.15
C ASN A 43 17.35 14.70 -16.81
N SER A 44 18.19 14.32 -15.85
CA SER A 44 18.30 15.01 -14.57
C SER A 44 18.52 16.52 -14.76
N GLY A 45 17.71 17.33 -14.09
CA GLY A 45 17.70 18.79 -14.17
C GLY A 45 16.85 19.36 -15.30
N GLU A 46 16.38 18.56 -16.26
CA GLU A 46 15.56 19.05 -17.36
C GLU A 46 14.13 19.40 -16.89
N PRO A 47 13.59 20.55 -17.34
CA PRO A 47 12.23 20.95 -17.01
C PRO A 47 11.20 20.19 -17.86
N LEU A 48 10.10 19.82 -17.23
CA LEU A 48 8.91 19.35 -17.92
C LEU A 48 8.28 20.52 -18.70
N ALA A 49 8.31 20.45 -20.03
CA ALA A 49 7.70 21.46 -20.88
C ALA A 49 6.18 21.55 -20.66
N GLN A 50 5.72 22.70 -20.16
CA GLN A 50 4.29 23.02 -20.02
C GLN A 50 3.76 23.50 -21.37
N ARG A 51 3.14 22.60 -22.14
CA ARG A 51 2.65 22.91 -23.49
C ARG A 51 1.29 23.61 -23.48
N SER A 52 0.43 23.29 -22.52
CA SER A 52 -0.92 23.84 -22.40
C SER A 52 -1.40 23.80 -20.96
N PRO A 53 -2.27 24.72 -20.50
CA PRO A 53 -2.97 24.55 -19.21
C PRO A 53 -3.95 23.36 -19.21
N TRP A 54 -4.23 22.79 -20.39
CA TRP A 54 -5.15 21.65 -20.56
C TRP A 54 -4.42 20.29 -20.65
N SER A 55 -3.11 20.28 -20.45
CA SER A 55 -2.30 19.06 -20.43
C SER A 55 -2.56 18.28 -19.13
N VAL A 56 -2.69 16.96 -19.26
CA VAL A 56 -2.62 16.04 -18.12
C VAL A 56 -1.45 15.11 -18.32
N HIS A 57 -0.67 14.93 -17.26
CA HIS A 57 0.56 14.17 -17.26
C HIS A 57 0.42 12.91 -16.40
N VAL A 58 1.15 11.86 -16.74
CA VAL A 58 1.42 10.69 -15.91
C VAL A 58 2.92 10.46 -15.87
N LEU A 59 3.49 10.41 -14.67
CA LEU A 59 4.89 10.09 -14.48
C LEU A 59 5.05 8.56 -14.55
N LEU A 60 5.75 8.05 -15.57
CA LEU A 60 5.89 6.63 -15.82
C LEU A 60 7.11 6.02 -15.12
N SER A 61 8.18 6.80 -14.98
CA SER A 61 9.40 6.40 -14.27
C SER A 61 10.17 7.65 -13.80
N GLY A 62 11.04 7.48 -12.80
CA GLY A 62 11.82 8.57 -12.19
C GLY A 62 10.98 9.48 -11.30
N ARG A 63 11.52 10.66 -11.00
CA ARG A 63 10.90 11.66 -10.11
C ARG A 63 10.91 13.04 -10.74
N LEU A 64 9.85 13.78 -10.48
CA LEU A 64 9.77 15.21 -10.75
C LEU A 64 9.70 15.99 -9.44
N MET A 65 10.36 17.14 -9.37
CA MET A 65 10.36 18.05 -8.22
C MET A 65 9.79 19.41 -8.65
N GLY A 66 8.83 19.92 -7.89
CA GLY A 66 8.29 21.28 -7.99
C GLY A 66 8.71 22.15 -6.81
N ALA A 67 8.10 23.34 -6.67
CA ALA A 67 8.38 24.18 -5.52
C ALA A 67 7.81 23.58 -4.22
N LYS A 68 8.25 24.12 -3.07
CA LYS A 68 7.81 23.71 -1.72
C LYS A 68 7.99 22.22 -1.42
N SER A 69 9.03 21.61 -1.98
CA SER A 69 9.36 20.18 -1.78
C SER A 69 8.27 19.21 -2.23
N LEU A 70 7.35 19.65 -3.10
CA LEU A 70 6.40 18.77 -3.75
C LEU A 70 7.16 17.94 -4.78
N TRP A 71 7.12 16.62 -4.62
CA TRP A 71 7.70 15.71 -5.59
C TRP A 71 6.68 14.67 -6.05
N LEU A 72 6.82 14.25 -7.29
CA LEU A 72 5.99 13.27 -7.96
C LEU A 72 6.84 12.04 -8.24
N GLY A 73 6.26 10.87 -8.01
CA GLY A 73 6.87 9.58 -8.33
C GLY A 73 6.08 8.82 -9.39
N PRO A 74 6.57 7.63 -9.78
CA PRO A 74 5.93 6.81 -10.79
C PRO A 74 4.47 6.51 -10.47
N GLY A 75 3.63 6.51 -11.50
CA GLY A 75 2.19 6.29 -11.40
C GLY A 75 1.37 7.48 -10.91
N ASN A 76 2.00 8.60 -10.54
CA ASN A 76 1.27 9.84 -10.25
C ASN A 76 0.75 10.51 -11.52
N HIS A 77 -0.48 11.00 -11.47
CA HIS A 77 -1.07 11.83 -12.51
C HIS A 77 -1.30 13.26 -12.00
N PHE A 78 -1.16 14.25 -12.87
CA PHE A 78 -1.27 15.66 -12.49
C PHE A 78 -1.62 16.53 -13.71
N ALA A 79 -2.33 17.64 -13.47
CA ALA A 79 -2.58 18.65 -14.49
C ALA A 79 -1.36 19.55 -14.68
N ALA A 80 -1.35 20.31 -15.77
CA ALA A 80 -0.37 21.36 -16.01
C ALA A 80 -0.20 22.28 -14.79
N SER A 81 1.06 22.56 -14.45
CA SER A 81 1.43 23.39 -13.31
C SER A 81 1.94 24.75 -13.80
N ARG A 82 1.67 25.81 -13.04
CA ARG A 82 2.29 27.12 -13.28
C ARG A 82 3.77 27.14 -12.87
N GLU A 83 4.14 26.28 -11.93
CA GLU A 83 5.51 26.16 -11.47
C GLU A 83 6.25 25.08 -12.28
N PRO A 84 7.53 25.32 -12.63
CA PRO A 84 8.33 24.34 -13.36
C PRO A 84 8.53 23.09 -12.51
N LEU A 85 8.43 21.93 -13.16
CA LEU A 85 8.77 20.63 -12.58
C LEU A 85 10.08 20.15 -13.21
N LEU A 86 11.07 19.82 -12.39
CA LEU A 86 12.38 19.36 -12.84
C LEU A 86 12.53 17.86 -12.63
N ALA A 87 13.08 17.16 -13.61
CA ALA A 87 13.49 15.76 -13.45
C ALA A 87 14.64 15.64 -12.45
N LEU A 88 14.54 14.70 -11.51
CA LEU A 88 15.62 14.41 -10.54
C LEU A 88 16.50 13.25 -10.97
N ASP A 89 15.99 12.39 -11.84
CA ASP A 89 16.63 11.13 -12.23
C ASP A 89 16.99 11.15 -13.72
N HIS A 90 18.04 10.42 -14.10
CA HIS A 90 18.56 10.38 -15.47
C HIS A 90 17.60 9.76 -16.50
N ASP A 91 16.61 8.98 -16.05
CA ASP A 91 15.65 8.27 -16.91
C ASP A 91 14.20 8.58 -16.50
N THR A 92 13.85 9.86 -16.45
CA THR A 92 12.50 10.30 -16.10
C THR A 92 11.60 10.26 -17.34
N TRP A 93 10.55 9.44 -17.31
CA TRP A 93 9.60 9.30 -18.42
C TRP A 93 8.24 9.87 -18.06
N VAL A 94 7.73 10.77 -18.90
CA VAL A 94 6.44 11.43 -18.67
C VAL A 94 5.55 11.24 -19.89
N TRP A 95 4.37 10.67 -19.67
CA TRP A 95 3.28 10.66 -20.65
C TRP A 95 2.39 11.88 -20.47
N THR A 96 1.90 12.45 -21.57
CA THR A 96 1.13 13.69 -21.61
C THR A 96 -0.02 13.57 -22.61
N LEU A 97 -1.23 13.90 -22.16
CA LEU A 97 -2.42 14.07 -22.99
C LEU A 97 -2.84 15.54 -23.03
N GLU A 98 -2.97 16.07 -24.23
CA GLU A 98 -3.51 17.40 -24.47
C GLU A 98 -5.02 17.34 -24.66
N THR A 99 -5.77 17.63 -23.59
CA THR A 99 -7.25 17.52 -23.63
C THR A 99 -7.92 18.61 -24.50
N SER A 100 -7.14 19.56 -24.99
CA SER A 100 -7.58 20.58 -25.95
C SER A 100 -7.48 20.14 -27.40
N GLN A 101 -6.71 19.08 -27.72
CA GLN A 101 -6.46 18.66 -29.10
C GLN A 101 -7.72 18.14 -29.80
N ALA A 102 -7.79 18.40 -31.12
CA ALA A 102 -8.90 17.98 -31.97
C ALA A 102 -9.12 16.46 -31.94
N VAL A 103 -8.04 15.67 -31.94
CA VAL A 103 -8.13 14.20 -31.86
C VAL A 103 -8.83 13.74 -30.58
N TRP A 104 -8.51 14.32 -29.43
CA TRP A 104 -9.17 14.01 -28.16
C TRP A 104 -10.64 14.45 -28.16
N ARG A 105 -10.94 15.59 -28.78
CA ARG A 105 -12.29 16.18 -28.86
C ARG A 105 -13.17 15.59 -29.96
N ALA A 106 -12.62 14.75 -30.83
CA ALA A 106 -13.36 14.11 -31.91
C ALA A 106 -14.64 13.40 -31.39
N PRO A 107 -15.74 13.40 -32.15
CA PRO A 107 -16.99 12.74 -31.75
C PRO A 107 -16.80 11.28 -31.35
N ASP A 108 -15.97 10.54 -32.10
CA ASP A 108 -15.68 9.11 -31.86
C ASP A 108 -15.03 8.83 -30.51
N ASN A 109 -14.36 9.82 -29.92
CA ASN A 109 -13.72 9.71 -28.61
C ASN A 109 -14.64 10.13 -27.45
N ARG A 110 -15.93 10.43 -27.69
CA ARG A 110 -16.87 10.88 -26.64
C ARG A 110 -16.96 9.90 -25.48
N GLU A 111 -17.10 8.60 -25.77
CA GLU A 111 -17.15 7.56 -24.73
C GLU A 111 -15.84 7.52 -23.92
N LEU A 112 -14.70 7.60 -24.62
CA LEU A 112 -13.38 7.59 -24.00
C LEU A 112 -13.19 8.79 -23.05
N ARG A 113 -13.71 9.96 -23.42
CA ARG A 113 -13.71 11.15 -22.55
C ARG A 113 -14.55 10.97 -21.30
N THR A 114 -15.72 10.32 -21.40
CA THR A 114 -16.56 9.99 -20.24
C THR A 114 -15.86 9.00 -19.30
N ILE A 115 -15.24 7.96 -19.85
CA ILE A 115 -14.46 6.98 -19.08
C ILE A 115 -13.28 7.66 -18.39
N TRP A 116 -12.55 8.52 -19.10
CA TRP A 116 -11.45 9.31 -18.55
C TRP A 116 -11.89 10.18 -17.38
N ALA A 117 -12.98 10.94 -17.52
CA ALA A 117 -13.48 11.80 -16.45
C ALA A 117 -13.81 11.00 -15.19
N ARG A 118 -14.43 9.82 -15.34
CA ARG A 118 -14.69 8.90 -14.22
C ARG A 118 -13.40 8.37 -13.59
N ALA A 119 -12.41 8.01 -14.41
CA ALA A 119 -11.14 7.49 -13.92
C ALA A 119 -10.34 8.55 -13.14
N VAL A 120 -10.32 9.81 -13.60
CA VAL A 120 -9.71 10.93 -12.88
C VAL A 120 -10.41 11.16 -11.54
N ALA A 121 -11.74 11.22 -11.54
CA ALA A 121 -12.52 11.41 -10.31
C ALA A 121 -12.30 10.27 -9.30
N ALA A 122 -12.25 9.03 -9.77
CA ALA A 122 -11.95 7.87 -8.92
C ALA A 122 -10.54 7.96 -8.32
N ALA A 123 -9.52 8.27 -9.13
CA ALA A 123 -8.15 8.43 -8.64
C ALA A 123 -8.01 9.56 -7.60
N GLN A 124 -8.72 10.67 -7.78
CA GLN A 124 -8.76 11.77 -6.82
C GLN A 124 -9.47 11.37 -5.52
N THR A 125 -10.53 10.57 -5.62
CA THR A 125 -11.26 10.05 -4.45
C THR A 125 -10.35 9.16 -3.62
N ASP A 126 -9.59 8.26 -4.25
CA ASP A 126 -8.64 7.39 -3.55
C ASP A 126 -7.53 8.19 -2.87
N GLU A 127 -6.92 9.15 -3.57
CA GLU A 127 -5.88 10.01 -3.00
C GLU A 127 -6.40 10.79 -1.78
N SER A 128 -7.63 11.31 -1.87
CA SER A 128 -8.27 12.04 -0.76
C SER A 128 -8.55 11.11 0.42
N ALA A 129 -9.01 9.89 0.15
CA ALA A 129 -9.27 8.88 1.18
C ALA A 129 -7.99 8.38 1.87
N ALA A 130 -6.86 8.40 1.16
CA ALA A 130 -5.55 8.05 1.68
C ALA A 130 -4.86 9.20 2.46
N GLY A 131 -5.49 10.38 2.53
CA GLY A 131 -4.97 11.53 3.26
C GLY A 131 -4.84 11.26 4.77
N PRO A 132 -3.76 11.73 5.44
CA PRO A 132 -3.70 11.67 6.89
C PRO A 132 -4.81 12.50 7.52
N PRO A 133 -5.15 12.25 8.80
CA PRO A 133 -5.89 13.24 9.58
C PRO A 133 -5.14 14.57 9.60
N ALA A 134 -5.89 15.67 9.65
CA ALA A 134 -5.33 17.03 9.70
C ALA A 134 -4.37 17.25 10.88
N THR A 135 -4.58 16.51 11.97
CA THR A 135 -3.69 16.45 13.12
C THR A 135 -3.28 15.01 13.35
N LEU A 136 -1.96 14.76 13.33
CA LEU A 136 -1.43 13.46 13.66
C LEU A 136 -1.53 13.24 15.18
N PRO A 137 -1.93 12.04 15.63
CA PRO A 137 -1.91 11.69 17.04
C PRO A 137 -0.47 11.65 17.58
N ASP A 138 -0.31 11.80 18.89
CA ASP A 138 0.97 11.54 19.55
C ASP A 138 1.38 10.08 19.29
N SER A 139 2.64 9.88 18.92
CA SER A 139 3.26 8.57 18.75
C SER A 139 3.05 7.64 19.96
N ALA A 140 3.02 8.18 21.18
CA ALA A 140 2.78 7.42 22.41
C ALA A 140 1.33 6.90 22.55
N ALA A 141 0.40 7.52 21.83
CA ALA A 141 -1.02 7.18 21.86
C ALA A 141 -1.44 6.23 20.72
N LEU A 142 -0.52 5.84 19.83
CA LEU A 142 -0.87 5.08 18.61
C LEU A 142 -1.40 3.67 18.87
N CYS A 143 -0.99 3.00 19.94
CA CYS A 143 -1.49 1.65 20.24
C CYS A 143 -2.95 1.65 20.73
N ASP A 144 -3.40 2.76 21.33
CA ASP A 144 -4.78 3.02 21.81
C ASP A 144 -5.62 1.80 22.23
N LEU A 145 -5.03 0.90 23.02
CA LEU A 145 -5.64 -0.40 23.36
C LEU A 145 -6.95 -0.29 24.16
N GLU A 146 -7.17 0.85 24.83
CA GLU A 146 -8.42 1.16 25.56
C GLU A 146 -9.55 1.67 24.66
N HIS A 147 -9.30 1.86 23.36
CA HIS A 147 -10.32 2.34 22.44
C HIS A 147 -11.50 1.34 22.34
N PRO A 148 -12.77 1.79 22.39
CA PRO A 148 -13.94 0.89 22.44
C PRO A 148 -13.99 -0.15 21.33
N ALA A 149 -13.60 0.22 20.10
CA ALA A 149 -13.54 -0.71 18.97
C ALA A 149 -12.48 -1.81 19.15
N ILE A 150 -11.32 -1.48 19.76
CA ILE A 150 -10.26 -2.44 20.07
C ILE A 150 -10.74 -3.40 21.16
N GLN A 151 -11.31 -2.87 22.24
CA GLN A 151 -11.86 -3.67 23.33
C GLN A 151 -12.99 -4.61 22.87
N THR A 152 -13.86 -4.12 21.97
CA THR A 152 -14.95 -4.92 21.38
C THR A 152 -14.39 -6.09 20.58
N LEU A 153 -13.45 -5.83 19.66
CA LEU A 153 -12.84 -6.90 18.85
C LEU A 153 -12.01 -7.85 19.72
N ALA A 154 -11.25 -7.34 20.68
CA ALA A 154 -10.52 -8.15 21.66
C ALA A 154 -11.46 -9.12 22.38
N GLY A 155 -12.60 -8.66 22.89
CA GLY A 155 -13.61 -9.50 23.52
C GLY A 155 -14.12 -10.64 22.62
N GLN A 156 -14.32 -10.36 21.32
CA GLN A 156 -14.75 -11.37 20.34
C GLN A 156 -13.66 -12.41 20.01
N LEU A 157 -12.39 -12.01 20.09
CA LEU A 157 -11.25 -12.86 19.76
C LEU A 157 -10.76 -13.73 20.93
N ARG A 158 -11.20 -13.44 22.16
CA ARG A 158 -10.83 -14.22 23.35
C ARG A 158 -11.20 -15.70 23.17
N LYS A 159 -10.27 -16.57 23.55
CA LYS A 159 -10.42 -18.03 23.61
C LYS A 159 -10.09 -18.55 25.01
N ASP A 160 -10.23 -19.85 25.19
CA ASP A 160 -10.03 -20.53 26.47
C ASP A 160 -8.58 -20.46 26.98
N THR A 161 -7.61 -20.32 26.06
CA THR A 161 -6.19 -20.26 26.39
C THR A 161 -5.51 -19.01 25.83
N PRO A 162 -4.42 -18.53 26.45
CA PRO A 162 -3.57 -17.47 25.90
C PRO A 162 -3.08 -17.77 24.48
N ALA A 163 -2.65 -19.01 24.23
CA ALA A 163 -2.16 -19.44 22.93
C ALA A 163 -3.26 -19.39 21.84
N ALA A 164 -4.43 -19.94 22.12
CA ALA A 164 -5.56 -19.91 21.18
C ALA A 164 -6.06 -18.48 20.94
N THR A 165 -6.00 -17.62 21.96
CA THR A 165 -6.34 -16.20 21.84
C THR A 165 -5.34 -15.49 20.93
N ALA A 166 -4.04 -15.71 21.12
CA ALA A 166 -3.00 -15.13 20.27
C ALA A 166 -3.11 -15.60 18.81
N GLU A 167 -3.43 -16.87 18.58
CA GLU A 167 -3.69 -17.44 17.25
C GLU A 167 -4.92 -16.81 16.59
N ALA A 168 -6.02 -16.62 17.32
CA ALA A 168 -7.21 -15.93 16.82
C ALA A 168 -6.91 -14.48 16.41
N VAL A 169 -6.13 -13.76 17.22
CA VAL A 169 -5.67 -12.41 16.88
C VAL A 169 -4.79 -12.44 15.63
N PHE A 170 -3.78 -13.30 15.59
CA PHE A 170 -2.88 -13.44 14.44
C PHE A 170 -3.65 -13.64 13.12
N HIS A 171 -4.56 -14.61 13.07
CA HIS A 171 -5.32 -14.91 11.84
C HIS A 171 -6.28 -13.77 11.46
N THR A 172 -6.87 -13.08 12.44
CA THR A 172 -7.71 -11.91 12.17
C THR A 172 -6.89 -10.80 11.51
N ILE A 173 -5.70 -10.51 12.05
CA ILE A 173 -4.83 -9.49 11.48
C ILE A 173 -4.29 -9.92 10.12
N GLN A 174 -3.87 -11.17 9.98
CA GLN A 174 -3.26 -11.69 8.75
C GLN A 174 -4.22 -11.58 7.56
N ARG A 175 -5.52 -11.78 7.76
CA ARG A 175 -6.54 -11.66 6.70
C ARG A 175 -6.75 -10.23 6.19
N MET A 176 -6.46 -9.20 6.99
CA MET A 176 -6.61 -7.82 6.52
C MET A 176 -5.65 -7.53 5.36
N PRO A 177 -6.10 -6.91 4.26
CA PRO A 177 -5.23 -6.57 3.14
C PRO A 177 -3.98 -5.77 3.54
N TYR A 178 -2.84 -6.13 2.94
CA TYR A 178 -1.68 -5.27 2.96
C TYR A 178 -1.91 -4.07 2.04
N ARG A 179 -1.59 -2.87 2.50
CA ARG A 179 -1.54 -1.64 1.70
C ARG A 179 -0.42 -0.75 2.18
N PHE A 180 0.39 -0.23 1.26
CA PHE A 180 1.29 0.88 1.53
C PHE A 180 0.47 2.10 1.95
N GLY A 181 0.96 2.84 2.92
CA GLY A 181 0.25 3.99 3.46
C GLY A 181 1.07 4.72 4.50
N LEU A 182 0.41 5.67 5.15
CA LEU A 182 0.99 6.38 6.28
C LEU A 182 1.09 5.44 7.48
N TRP A 183 2.18 5.59 8.23
CA TRP A 183 2.44 4.78 9.41
C TRP A 183 2.10 5.49 10.72
N GLN A 184 1.81 6.80 10.73
CA GLN A 184 1.41 7.53 11.94
C GLN A 184 -0.09 7.35 12.22
N GLU A 185 -0.52 6.10 12.40
CA GLU A 185 -1.93 5.73 12.51
C GLU A 185 -2.19 4.91 13.77
N THR A 186 -3.29 5.23 14.46
CA THR A 186 -3.70 4.47 15.65
C THR A 186 -4.12 3.05 15.29
N ALA A 187 -4.10 2.13 16.26
CA ALA A 187 -4.60 0.77 16.06
C ALA A 187 -6.08 0.82 15.70
N SER A 188 -6.88 1.65 16.38
CA SER A 188 -8.32 1.82 16.08
C SER A 188 -8.59 2.30 14.66
N ARG A 189 -7.77 3.20 14.11
CA ARG A 189 -7.91 3.66 12.72
C ARG A 189 -7.51 2.59 11.72
N THR A 190 -6.45 1.85 12.02
CA THR A 190 -6.05 0.70 11.19
C THR A 190 -7.17 -0.34 11.13
N LEU A 191 -7.83 -0.59 12.27
CA LEU A 191 -8.98 -1.47 12.37
C LEU A 191 -10.16 -0.93 11.53
N ALA A 192 -10.50 0.35 11.69
CA ALA A 192 -11.60 0.97 10.93
C ALA A 192 -11.34 0.98 9.42
N ARG A 193 -10.07 1.15 9.00
CA ARG A 193 -9.64 1.09 7.60
C ARG A 193 -9.63 -0.34 7.04
N GLY A 194 -9.54 -1.35 7.91
CA GLY A 194 -9.54 -2.76 7.54
C GLY A 194 -8.33 -3.20 6.71
N SER A 195 -7.28 -2.39 6.64
CA SER A 195 -6.05 -2.66 5.89
C SER A 195 -4.88 -1.85 6.45
N GLY A 196 -3.66 -2.27 6.15
CA GLY A 196 -2.47 -1.56 6.62
C GLY A 196 -1.17 -2.16 6.08
N MET A 197 -0.05 -1.58 6.47
CA MET A 197 1.28 -2.11 6.19
C MET A 197 1.85 -2.79 7.44
N CYS A 198 3.07 -3.31 7.36
CA CYS A 198 3.73 -4.04 8.45
C CYS A 198 3.66 -3.30 9.79
N THR A 199 4.02 -2.01 9.84
CA THR A 199 3.94 -1.18 11.05
C THR A 199 2.53 -1.02 11.61
N THR A 200 1.55 -0.63 10.79
CA THR A 200 0.19 -0.35 11.28
C THR A 200 -0.54 -1.63 11.68
N LYS A 201 -0.34 -2.73 10.93
CA LYS A 201 -0.87 -4.05 11.28
C LYS A 201 -0.24 -4.60 12.55
N ALA A 202 1.09 -4.47 12.72
CA ALA A 202 1.77 -4.84 13.96
C ALA A 202 1.25 -4.05 15.15
N ASN A 203 1.04 -2.74 14.99
CA ASN A 203 0.46 -1.87 16.03
C ASN A 203 -0.93 -2.34 16.46
N LEU A 204 -1.81 -2.63 15.50
CA LEU A 204 -3.13 -3.19 15.79
C LEU A 204 -3.06 -4.57 16.44
N GLN A 205 -2.17 -5.44 15.98
CA GLN A 205 -1.99 -6.77 16.56
C GLN A 205 -1.55 -6.69 18.02
N VAL A 206 -0.54 -5.87 18.32
CA VAL A 206 -0.04 -5.65 19.69
C VAL A 206 -1.12 -5.02 20.57
N ALA A 207 -1.89 -4.06 20.05
CA ALA A 207 -3.00 -3.44 20.78
C ALA A 207 -4.04 -4.49 21.23
N LEU A 208 -4.47 -5.36 20.32
CA LEU A 208 -5.44 -6.41 20.64
C LEU A 208 -4.88 -7.45 21.63
N LEU A 209 -3.63 -7.87 21.44
CA LEU A 209 -2.97 -8.81 22.36
C LEU A 209 -2.88 -8.22 23.78
N ARG A 210 -2.49 -6.94 23.90
CA ARG A 210 -2.41 -6.24 25.19
C ARG A 210 -3.78 -6.01 25.82
N ALA A 211 -4.80 -5.64 25.04
CA ALA A 211 -6.18 -5.53 25.53
C ALA A 211 -6.73 -6.87 26.06
N LEU A 212 -6.20 -8.00 25.56
CA LEU A 212 -6.50 -9.35 26.03
C LEU A 212 -5.66 -9.78 27.25
N GLY A 213 -4.79 -8.91 27.77
CA GLY A 213 -3.92 -9.20 28.92
C GLY A 213 -2.68 -10.02 28.57
N LEU A 214 -2.33 -10.15 27.29
CA LEU A 214 -1.13 -10.87 26.86
C LEU A 214 0.08 -9.93 26.84
N GLU A 215 1.24 -10.45 27.28
CA GLU A 215 2.53 -9.75 27.16
C GLU A 215 2.94 -9.77 25.67
N ALA A 216 2.81 -8.61 25.01
CA ALA A 216 3.07 -8.46 23.58
C ALA A 216 3.94 -7.23 23.29
N GLY A 217 4.73 -7.30 22.21
CA GLY A 217 5.62 -6.24 21.76
C GLY A 217 5.89 -6.32 20.26
N PHE A 218 6.89 -5.57 19.82
CA PHE A 218 7.22 -5.41 18.41
C PHE A 218 8.60 -5.99 18.11
N VAL A 219 8.81 -6.43 16.88
CA VAL A 219 10.12 -6.84 16.38
C VAL A 219 10.45 -6.00 15.15
N GLU A 220 11.69 -5.53 15.06
CA GLU A 220 12.25 -4.85 13.89
C GLU A 220 13.27 -5.78 13.22
N VAL A 221 13.13 -6.01 11.91
CA VAL A 221 14.11 -6.75 11.10
C VAL A 221 14.35 -6.04 9.76
N PRO A 222 15.55 -6.17 9.17
CA PRO A 222 15.77 -5.71 7.79
C PRO A 222 15.04 -6.63 6.80
N LEU A 223 14.33 -6.04 5.85
CA LEU A 223 13.69 -6.73 4.73
C LEU A 223 14.22 -6.21 3.40
N GLU A 224 14.66 -7.14 2.55
CA GLU A 224 15.17 -6.86 1.21
C GLU A 224 14.06 -6.31 0.31
N ILE A 225 14.36 -5.24 -0.42
CA ILE A 225 13.41 -4.66 -1.38
C ILE A 225 13.18 -5.58 -2.58
N GLY A 226 14.12 -6.48 -2.87
CA GLY A 226 13.91 -7.54 -3.87
C GLY A 226 12.69 -8.42 -3.54
N VAL A 227 12.39 -8.58 -2.24
CA VAL A 227 11.20 -9.31 -1.76
C VAL A 227 10.00 -8.38 -1.67
N LEU A 228 10.07 -7.32 -0.86
CA LEU A 228 8.92 -6.42 -0.64
C LEU A 228 8.47 -5.70 -1.93
N GLY A 229 9.40 -5.40 -2.81
CA GLY A 229 9.17 -4.70 -4.07
C GLY A 229 8.25 -5.46 -5.04
N VAL A 230 8.00 -6.75 -4.81
CA VAL A 230 7.01 -7.54 -5.55
C VAL A 230 5.57 -7.05 -5.29
N LEU A 231 5.33 -6.27 -4.23
CA LEU A 231 4.01 -5.71 -3.92
C LEU A 231 3.73 -4.36 -4.59
N MET A 232 4.71 -3.76 -5.27
CA MET A 232 4.60 -2.43 -5.89
C MET A 232 5.02 -2.47 -7.37
N PRO A 233 4.46 -1.59 -8.23
CA PRO A 233 4.88 -1.51 -9.63
C PRO A 233 6.40 -1.35 -9.78
N ASP A 234 6.98 -1.99 -10.79
CA ASP A 234 8.43 -2.09 -10.98
C ASP A 234 9.14 -0.73 -11.04
N ALA A 235 8.46 0.30 -11.56
CA ALA A 235 8.97 1.66 -11.62
C ALA A 235 9.34 2.24 -10.23
N TRP A 236 8.75 1.72 -9.15
CA TRP A 236 9.08 2.12 -7.79
C TRP A 236 10.33 1.40 -7.23
N ARG A 237 10.64 0.18 -7.67
CA ARG A 237 11.71 -0.63 -7.07
C ARG A 237 13.07 0.06 -7.10
N GLY A 238 13.42 0.69 -8.22
CA GLY A 238 14.68 1.42 -8.38
C GLY A 238 14.79 2.71 -7.56
N LEU A 239 13.67 3.20 -7.01
CA LEU A 239 13.63 4.40 -6.16
C LEU A 239 13.75 4.08 -4.67
N MET A 240 13.67 2.80 -4.31
CA MET A 240 13.72 2.34 -2.94
C MET A 240 15.16 1.99 -2.55
N ARG A 241 15.44 2.04 -1.24
CA ARG A 241 16.69 1.50 -0.70
C ARG A 241 16.71 -0.01 -0.88
N SER A 242 17.90 -0.61 -0.93
CA SER A 242 18.04 -2.08 -1.01
C SER A 242 17.33 -2.80 0.13
N HIS A 243 17.24 -2.17 1.31
CA HIS A 243 16.54 -2.68 2.47
C HIS A 243 15.59 -1.65 3.06
N VAL A 244 14.51 -2.16 3.64
CA VAL A 244 13.59 -1.40 4.49
C VAL A 244 13.51 -2.03 5.87
N LYS A 245 13.08 -1.25 6.85
CA LYS A 245 12.73 -1.78 8.16
C LYS A 245 11.37 -2.45 8.09
N HIS A 246 11.30 -3.70 8.51
CA HIS A 246 10.06 -4.47 8.62
C HIS A 246 9.71 -4.66 10.09
N TYR A 247 8.43 -4.47 10.40
CA TYR A 247 7.93 -4.47 11.76
C TYR A 247 6.79 -5.46 11.90
N PHE A 248 6.82 -6.26 12.95
CA PHE A 248 5.76 -7.21 13.24
C PHE A 248 5.58 -7.44 14.74
N ALA A 249 4.51 -8.12 15.14
CA ALA A 249 4.21 -8.37 16.54
C ALA A 249 4.92 -9.63 17.08
N ALA A 250 5.24 -9.62 18.36
CA ALA A 250 5.60 -10.81 19.13
C ALA A 250 4.74 -10.89 20.39
N VAL A 251 4.50 -12.12 20.86
CA VAL A 251 3.72 -12.41 22.06
C VAL A 251 4.43 -13.45 22.92
N LYS A 252 4.39 -13.29 24.23
CA LYS A 252 4.98 -14.24 25.15
C LYS A 252 3.96 -15.30 25.54
N LEU A 253 4.26 -16.56 25.21
CA LEU A 253 3.43 -17.73 25.53
C LEU A 253 4.31 -18.72 26.30
N ASN A 254 3.83 -19.20 27.45
CA ASN A 254 4.57 -20.08 28.36
C ASN A 254 6.01 -19.60 28.62
N GLY A 255 6.17 -18.31 28.90
CA GLY A 255 7.45 -17.70 29.25
C GLY A 255 8.40 -17.41 28.07
N ARG A 256 8.06 -17.83 26.84
CA ARG A 256 8.88 -17.62 25.64
C ARG A 256 8.23 -16.64 24.67
N TRP A 257 9.03 -15.75 24.08
CA TRP A 257 8.59 -14.86 23.01
C TRP A 257 8.39 -15.61 21.70
N HIS A 258 7.23 -15.41 21.07
CA HIS A 258 6.84 -16.00 19.81
C HIS A 258 6.63 -14.88 18.77
N PRO A 259 7.45 -14.81 17.72
CA PRO A 259 7.15 -14.02 16.53
C PRO A 259 5.78 -14.38 15.94
N ALA A 260 4.98 -13.37 15.64
CA ALA A 260 3.64 -13.51 15.09
C ALA A 260 3.44 -12.54 13.92
N ASP A 261 4.22 -12.69 12.84
CA ASP A 261 4.22 -11.76 11.70
C ASP A 261 2.96 -11.84 10.82
N ALA A 262 1.91 -11.11 11.22
CA ALA A 262 0.66 -11.04 10.48
C ALA A 262 0.66 -9.95 9.39
N SER A 263 1.83 -9.45 8.97
CA SER A 263 1.92 -8.32 8.03
C SER A 263 1.35 -8.64 6.67
N PHE A 264 1.56 -9.83 6.14
CA PHE A 264 1.21 -10.16 4.76
C PHE A 264 -0.03 -11.05 4.71
N CYS A 265 -1.07 -10.55 4.03
CA CYS A 265 -2.27 -11.31 3.74
C CYS A 265 -2.05 -12.32 2.61
N GLU A 266 -3.04 -13.17 2.37
CA GLU A 266 -3.01 -14.18 1.31
C GLU A 266 -2.67 -13.58 -0.06
N THR A 267 -3.27 -12.45 -0.44
CA THR A 267 -2.96 -11.75 -1.70
C THR A 267 -1.48 -11.37 -1.81
N SER A 268 -0.88 -10.86 -0.73
CA SER A 268 0.55 -10.51 -0.71
C SER A 268 1.43 -11.75 -0.77
N CYS A 269 1.06 -12.79 0.00
CA CYS A 269 1.74 -14.08 -0.02
C CYS A 269 1.74 -14.71 -1.42
N MET A 270 0.62 -14.68 -2.14
CA MET A 270 0.53 -15.17 -3.51
C MET A 270 1.48 -14.42 -4.46
N LEU A 271 1.54 -13.10 -4.35
CA LEU A 271 2.49 -12.30 -5.14
C LEU A 271 3.95 -12.70 -4.84
N PHE A 272 4.28 -12.91 -3.56
CA PHE A 272 5.61 -13.38 -3.19
C PHE A 272 5.91 -14.77 -3.74
N THR A 273 4.96 -15.71 -3.70
CA THR A 273 5.16 -17.06 -4.25
C THR A 273 5.26 -17.08 -5.76
N ASP A 274 4.55 -16.16 -6.45
CA ASP A 274 4.66 -16.02 -7.92
C ASP A 274 6.08 -15.55 -8.30
N ALA A 275 6.67 -14.65 -7.50
CA ALA A 275 8.01 -14.12 -7.75
C ALA A 275 9.14 -15.01 -7.23
N VAL A 276 8.91 -15.70 -6.11
CA VAL A 276 9.88 -16.56 -5.41
C VAL A 276 9.16 -17.84 -4.96
N PRO A 277 9.10 -18.87 -5.81
CA PRO A 277 8.35 -20.11 -5.54
C PRO A 277 8.73 -20.80 -4.22
N ASP A 278 9.97 -20.64 -3.76
CA ASP A 278 10.45 -21.21 -2.49
C ASP A 278 9.70 -20.66 -1.26
N LEU A 279 9.06 -19.50 -1.38
CA LEU A 279 8.22 -18.92 -0.32
C LEU A 279 6.87 -19.64 -0.16
N ALA A 280 6.51 -20.56 -1.06
CA ALA A 280 5.26 -21.31 -0.97
C ALA A 280 5.15 -22.12 0.33
N ALA A 281 6.28 -22.56 0.88
CA ALA A 281 6.33 -23.27 2.17
C ALA A 281 5.95 -22.40 3.39
N LEU A 282 5.76 -21.09 3.19
CA LEU A 282 5.30 -20.14 4.22
C LEU A 282 3.79 -19.87 4.13
N VAL A 283 3.10 -20.46 3.15
CA VAL A 283 1.68 -20.24 2.87
C VAL A 283 0.93 -21.59 2.98
N PRO A 284 -0.20 -21.66 3.70
CA PRO A 284 -0.84 -20.60 4.45
C PRO A 284 -0.03 -20.19 5.70
N ALA A 285 -0.21 -18.93 6.11
CA ALA A 285 0.40 -18.41 7.31
C ALA A 285 -0.13 -19.15 8.54
N TRP A 286 0.76 -19.70 9.35
CA TRP A 286 0.42 -20.53 10.51
C TRP A 286 1.24 -20.16 11.74
N PHE A 287 0.56 -19.75 12.80
CA PHE A 287 1.14 -19.31 14.07
C PHE A 287 0.51 -20.08 15.23
N GLN A 288 1.33 -20.71 16.06
CA GLN A 288 0.89 -21.40 17.28
C GLN A 288 1.97 -21.33 18.36
N GLU A 289 1.60 -21.70 19.59
CA GLU A 289 2.60 -21.90 20.64
C GLU A 289 3.65 -22.95 20.22
N GLY A 290 4.93 -22.65 20.43
CA GLY A 290 6.05 -23.46 19.95
C GLY A 290 6.31 -23.38 18.45
N ARG A 291 5.43 -22.74 17.67
CA ARG A 291 5.52 -22.60 16.22
C ARG A 291 5.31 -21.14 15.78
N PRO A 292 6.35 -20.29 15.89
CA PRO A 292 6.25 -18.89 15.52
C PRO A 292 6.10 -18.73 14.01
N TYR A 293 5.53 -17.60 13.60
CA TYR A 293 5.44 -17.23 12.20
C TYR A 293 6.34 -16.04 11.94
N HIS A 294 7.48 -16.30 11.29
CA HIS A 294 8.50 -15.30 10.96
C HIS A 294 9.05 -15.57 9.55
N PRO A 295 8.39 -15.06 8.50
CA PRO A 295 8.81 -15.28 7.11
C PRO A 295 10.24 -14.83 6.82
N VAL A 296 10.65 -13.69 7.38
CA VAL A 296 11.99 -13.13 7.13
C VAL A 296 13.11 -14.02 7.67
N SER A 297 12.97 -14.60 8.87
CA SER A 297 14.01 -15.50 9.41
C SER A 297 14.15 -16.77 8.58
N ARG A 298 13.05 -17.29 8.03
CA ARG A 298 13.08 -18.41 7.07
C ARG A 298 13.86 -18.07 5.81
N ILE A 299 13.64 -16.88 5.25
CA ILE A 299 14.37 -16.39 4.06
C ILE A 299 15.87 -16.27 4.36
N GLN A 300 16.21 -15.82 5.57
CA GLN A 300 17.59 -15.59 5.99
C GLN A 300 18.28 -16.83 6.57
N GLY A 301 17.56 -17.94 6.78
CA GLY A 301 18.09 -19.14 7.43
C GLY A 301 18.46 -18.93 8.90
N SER A 302 17.81 -18.00 9.60
CA SER A 302 18.07 -17.69 11.02
C SER A 302 17.07 -18.35 11.97
N ASP A 303 17.43 -18.48 13.25
CA ASP A 303 16.52 -18.98 14.29
C ASP A 303 15.31 -18.04 14.40
N PRO A 304 14.07 -18.51 14.14
CA PRO A 304 12.89 -17.67 14.22
C PRO A 304 12.66 -17.10 15.63
N PHE A 305 13.18 -17.73 16.69
CA PHE A 305 13.00 -17.23 18.05
C PHE A 305 14.08 -16.23 18.50
N ALA A 306 15.15 -16.05 17.72
CA ALA A 306 16.22 -15.12 18.01
C ALA A 306 15.78 -13.68 17.65
N ILE A 307 14.83 -13.15 18.43
CA ILE A 307 14.25 -11.82 18.23
C ILE A 307 14.54 -10.90 19.42
N GLU A 308 14.68 -9.62 19.12
CA GLU A 308 14.64 -8.54 20.11
C GLU A 308 13.23 -7.94 20.12
N VAL A 309 12.61 -7.88 21.31
CA VAL A 309 11.26 -7.36 21.46
C VAL A 309 11.30 -5.93 21.98
N LEU A 310 10.81 -5.01 21.15
CA LEU A 310 10.62 -3.61 21.49
C LEU A 310 9.27 -3.40 22.19
N PRO A 311 9.21 -2.58 23.26
CA PRO A 311 7.96 -2.31 23.97
C PRO A 311 7.02 -1.38 23.17
N HIS A 312 7.56 -0.58 22.25
CA HIS A 312 6.80 0.38 21.47
C HIS A 312 7.50 0.77 20.17
N LEU A 313 6.75 1.36 19.22
CA LEU A 313 7.28 1.90 17.97
C LEU A 313 7.26 3.44 17.90
N HIS A 314 7.20 4.16 19.03
CA HIS A 314 7.02 5.62 19.05
C HIS A 314 8.04 6.37 18.17
N ALA A 315 9.32 5.99 18.26
CA ALA A 315 10.38 6.63 17.49
C ALA A 315 10.23 6.42 15.97
N GLU A 316 9.71 5.28 15.53
CA GLU A 316 9.50 5.03 14.10
C GLU A 316 8.18 5.67 13.63
N MET A 317 7.09 5.38 14.32
CA MET A 317 5.77 5.86 13.96
C MET A 317 5.59 7.37 14.21
N GLY A 318 6.53 8.03 14.90
CA GLY A 318 6.58 9.49 15.05
C GLY A 318 7.27 10.23 13.89
N LYS A 319 7.97 9.53 12.98
CA LYS A 319 8.66 10.16 11.85
C LYS A 319 7.66 10.60 10.80
N ALA A 320 7.78 11.80 10.25
CA ALA A 320 7.01 12.21 9.08
C ALA A 320 7.34 11.33 7.86
N SER A 321 6.31 10.96 7.09
CA SER A 321 6.51 10.23 5.83
C SER A 321 7.12 11.17 4.79
N ARG A 322 8.08 10.67 4.01
CA ARG A 322 8.60 11.35 2.82
C ARG A 322 7.72 11.13 1.58
N PHE A 323 6.82 10.15 1.67
CA PHE A 323 5.82 9.84 0.66
C PHE A 323 4.50 10.52 0.99
N LEU A 324 3.81 10.93 -0.05
CA LEU A 324 2.50 11.56 -0.04
C LEU A 324 1.41 10.51 -0.33
N PRO A 325 0.13 10.77 0.02
CA PRO A 325 -1.01 9.90 -0.30
C PRO A 325 -1.01 9.37 -1.74
N ARG A 326 -0.74 10.24 -2.73
CA ARG A 326 -0.61 9.84 -4.14
C ARG A 326 0.48 8.81 -4.42
N HIS A 327 1.59 8.84 -3.69
CA HIS A 327 2.67 7.86 -3.86
C HIS A 327 2.22 6.50 -3.36
N PHE A 328 1.52 6.45 -2.23
CA PHE A 328 0.94 5.20 -1.70
C PHE A 328 -0.09 4.62 -2.65
N GLU A 329 -1.01 5.43 -3.16
CA GLU A 329 -2.02 4.95 -4.12
C GLU A 329 -1.41 4.48 -5.44
N ALA A 330 -0.28 5.07 -5.86
CA ALA A 330 0.48 4.58 -7.00
C ALA A 330 1.24 3.27 -6.70
N MET A 331 1.79 3.10 -5.49
CA MET A 331 2.44 1.84 -5.08
C MET A 331 1.44 0.69 -4.89
N ASN A 332 0.19 0.99 -4.52
CA ASN A 332 -0.84 -0.01 -4.23
C ASN A 332 -1.53 -0.61 -5.48
N THR A 333 -1.29 -0.09 -6.69
CA THR A 333 -2.03 -0.53 -7.89
C THR A 333 -1.81 -2.01 -8.22
N GLN A 334 -0.63 -2.56 -7.96
CA GLN A 334 -0.36 -3.99 -8.17
C GLN A 334 -1.17 -4.88 -7.21
N LEU A 335 -1.23 -4.49 -5.92
CA LEU A 335 -2.08 -5.15 -4.93
C LEU A 335 -3.56 -5.10 -5.33
N ASP A 336 -4.01 -3.94 -5.81
CA ASP A 336 -5.40 -3.74 -6.23
C ASP A 336 -5.77 -4.57 -7.46
N ARG A 337 -4.84 -4.71 -8.43
CA ARG A 337 -5.01 -5.60 -9.58
C ARG A 337 -5.14 -7.05 -9.14
N ARG A 338 -4.25 -7.52 -8.26
CA ARG A 338 -4.28 -8.90 -7.77
C ARG A 338 -5.59 -9.18 -7.03
N ALA A 339 -6.01 -8.27 -6.15
CA ALA A 339 -7.28 -8.37 -5.44
C ALA A 339 -8.49 -8.40 -6.39
N ARG A 340 -8.49 -7.62 -7.48
CA ARG A 340 -9.54 -7.68 -8.51
C ARG A 340 -9.51 -8.98 -9.32
N SER A 341 -8.33 -9.52 -9.63
CA SER A 341 -8.19 -10.79 -10.36
C SER A 341 -8.64 -12.00 -9.53
N GLY A 342 -8.44 -11.97 -8.21
CA GLY A 342 -8.88 -13.03 -7.29
C GLY A 342 -10.38 -13.01 -7.00
N LEU A 343 -11.10 -11.94 -7.33
CA LEU A 343 -12.57 -11.88 -7.27
C LEU A 343 -13.27 -12.63 -8.41
N VAL A 344 -12.51 -13.29 -9.31
CA VAL A 344 -13.08 -14.08 -10.41
C VAL A 344 -13.37 -15.54 -10.02
N ASP A 345 -12.79 -16.09 -8.94
CA ASP A 345 -13.08 -17.48 -8.49
C ASP A 345 -12.87 -17.69 -6.97
N GLY A 346 -13.79 -17.21 -6.12
CA GLY A 346 -13.78 -17.51 -4.68
C GLY A 346 -15.10 -17.14 -3.97
N PRO A 347 -15.54 -17.90 -2.95
CA PRO A 347 -16.88 -17.77 -2.39
C PRO A 347 -17.07 -16.41 -1.72
N ALA A 348 -18.32 -15.94 -1.77
CA ALA A 348 -18.78 -14.62 -1.35
C ALA A 348 -18.13 -14.13 -0.05
N ARG A 349 -17.72 -12.85 -0.04
CA ARG A 349 -17.35 -12.10 1.15
C ARG A 349 -18.34 -12.39 2.27
N THR A 350 -17.91 -13.07 3.32
CA THR A 350 -18.64 -13.05 4.59
C THR A 350 -18.66 -11.60 5.06
N GLU A 351 -19.85 -11.01 5.02
CA GLU A 351 -20.12 -9.68 5.55
C GLU A 351 -19.61 -9.61 6.99
N ILE A 352 -18.76 -8.63 7.27
CA ILE A 352 -18.54 -8.17 8.63
C ILE A 352 -19.91 -7.66 9.11
N PRO A 353 -20.47 -8.17 10.22
CA PRO A 353 -21.79 -7.76 10.67
C PRO A 353 -21.82 -6.25 10.86
N ALA A 354 -22.78 -5.59 10.21
CA ALA A 354 -23.03 -4.17 10.45
C ALA A 354 -23.28 -3.95 11.96
N PRO A 355 -22.82 -2.82 12.53
CA PRO A 355 -23.11 -2.50 13.92
C PRO A 355 -24.62 -2.50 14.14
N ILE A 356 -25.06 -3.28 15.12
CA ILE A 356 -26.44 -3.35 15.58
C ILE A 356 -26.87 -1.93 15.94
N LYS A 357 -27.83 -1.38 15.19
CA LYS A 357 -28.50 -0.15 15.59
C LYS A 357 -29.29 -0.46 16.85
N ASP A 358 -28.94 0.25 17.90
CA ASP A 358 -29.61 0.28 19.19
C ASP A 358 -31.12 0.51 18.96
N GLN A 359 -31.92 -0.54 19.21
CA GLN A 359 -33.37 -0.44 19.33
C GLN A 359 -33.72 -0.69 20.80
N GLY A 360 -33.95 0.41 21.52
CA GLY A 360 -34.49 0.41 22.88
C GLY A 360 -34.94 1.82 23.23
N HIS A 361 -36.14 2.22 22.83
CA HIS A 361 -37.39 2.09 23.60
C HIS A 361 -37.74 3.40 24.32
N HIS A 362 -38.82 4.01 23.83
CA HIS A 362 -39.62 5.00 24.54
C HIS A 362 -40.41 4.32 25.67
N ALA A 363 -40.66 5.14 26.69
CA ALA A 363 -41.54 4.98 27.86
C ALA A 363 -40.95 4.24 29.07
#